data_AF-A0A950WEW5-F1
#
_entry.id   AF-A0A950WEW5-F1
#
_cell.length_a   1.000
_cell.length_b   1.000
_cell.length_c   1.000
_cell.angle_alpha   90.00
_cell.angle_beta   90.00
_cell.angle_gamma   90.00
#
_symmetry.space_group_name_H-M   'P 1'
#
loop_
_entity.id
_entity.type
_entity.pdbx_description
1 polymer ?
#
loop_
_entity_poly.entity_id
_entity_poly.type
_entity_poly.pdbx_seq_one_letter_code
_entity_poly.pdbx_strand_id
1 'polypeptide(L)'
;GHHYIEPSYREHVSGPLHQTGPGTTPARSRQQPPASPLLDYDAIPQPLAGASDNKAVLSTTNSGNAAPSSNNNSNDPAYTRPDFYKQPKQPKQSGQQAYYPYQQYPYQYPQQPQGYYPQGQYPQHAQGYYPQGQYWNGYYYPYYGYYGNYYNRYAPYYYGGYQQPKPKGSTYQRVIAVIATICSGLALLTGLLCAGLLFLTLFSIALMHNIPSAKMGSLFSGITMFTALTIAGLGGGSFGLYHSICALVRRTSIEFKLPSLRIKLSDVKLKTPWFVIFLALYIVMIAIGLMVRGDNAVATDTGLTVLLIMLAGLLPAMAVMTLGAWRVHNPRDEHWPTTWRRFAMALISGATSAIIFAMILEAILEVIVVMNFHNAFQLSDPNAPLPKDLGSIVVMLIILSVIAPLVEEGVKPLAVVTMIGRIGSAAEAFTLGMACGIGFDLIETSSYIGMGYSNWVDVAIERSSAGLLHSFGAGMTALGWYLLTHRDSLPKKRVLIALGCFLYAILQHATWNGSFLFSYLPDPIGSYIQQGTITIGTYQMPAELIIYAIETVLMLTFFWFVTGKLSGRSRKPKQPQTVQETAPHNVPTGNLPGPREPYPQPTR
;
A
#
# COMPACT_ATOMS: atom_id res chain seq x y z
N GLY A 1 -1.21 -28.09 -28.65
CA GLY A 1 -1.16 -26.93 -27.75
C GLY A 1 -0.52 -27.36 -26.46
N HIS A 2 0.75 -26.98 -26.24
CA HIS A 2 1.45 -27.32 -25.01
C HIS A 2 0.96 -26.39 -23.89
N HIS A 3 0.32 -26.96 -22.87
CA HIS A 3 0.01 -26.25 -21.63
C HIS A 3 1.31 -25.99 -20.88
N TYR A 4 1.72 -24.72 -20.83
CA TYR A 4 2.79 -24.26 -19.96
C TYR A 4 2.25 -24.21 -18.52
N ILE A 5 2.84 -25.01 -17.64
CA ILE A 5 2.63 -24.91 -16.19
C ILE A 5 3.70 -23.97 -15.67
N GLU A 6 3.28 -22.80 -15.19
CA GLU A 6 4.16 -21.77 -14.64
C GLU A 6 5.00 -22.34 -13.48
N PRO A 7 6.33 -22.20 -13.49
CA PRO A 7 7.15 -22.66 -12.39
C PRO A 7 6.87 -21.78 -11.17
N SER A 8 6.18 -22.33 -10.17
CA SER A 8 5.97 -21.67 -8.90
C SER A 8 7.33 -21.42 -8.24
N TYR A 9 7.84 -20.20 -8.29
CA TYR A 9 8.99 -19.79 -7.48
C TYR A 9 8.51 -19.59 -6.05
N ARG A 10 8.20 -20.70 -5.38
CA ARG A 10 7.91 -20.73 -3.94
C ARG A 10 9.21 -20.46 -3.20
N GLU A 11 9.22 -19.43 -2.36
CA GLU A 11 10.02 -19.53 -1.14
C GLU A 11 9.57 -20.81 -0.44
N HIS A 12 10.48 -21.77 -0.26
CA HIS A 12 10.15 -23.08 0.28
C HIS A 12 9.38 -22.92 1.60
N VAL A 13 8.07 -23.10 1.55
CA VAL A 13 7.26 -23.46 2.71
C VAL A 13 7.63 -24.90 3.00
N SER A 14 8.62 -25.09 3.86
CA SER A 14 8.83 -26.39 4.50
C SER A 14 7.55 -26.69 5.28
N GLY A 15 6.87 -27.78 4.93
CA GLY A 15 5.77 -28.31 5.73
C GLY A 15 6.20 -28.54 7.19
N PRO A 16 5.24 -28.65 8.12
CA PRO A 16 5.55 -28.83 9.53
C PRO A 16 6.47 -30.05 9.71
N LEU A 17 7.63 -29.83 10.34
CA LEU A 17 8.48 -30.90 10.82
C LEU A 17 7.65 -31.77 11.77
N HIS A 18 7.46 -33.04 11.40
CA HIS A 18 6.96 -34.06 12.31
C HIS A 18 7.87 -34.07 13.55
N GLN A 19 7.36 -33.58 14.68
CA GLN A 19 7.94 -33.82 15.99
C GLN A 19 7.64 -35.27 16.37
N THR A 20 8.67 -36.10 16.36
CA THR A 20 8.67 -37.42 16.98
C THR A 20 9.03 -37.29 18.46
N GLY A 21 8.17 -37.79 19.35
CA GLY A 21 8.57 -38.23 20.70
C GLY A 21 7.82 -37.57 21.88
N PRO A 22 7.25 -38.37 22.82
CA PRO A 22 6.58 -37.86 24.01
C PRO A 22 7.60 -37.60 25.13
N GLY A 23 7.83 -36.34 25.48
CA GLY A 23 8.60 -35.91 26.64
C GLY A 23 7.68 -35.42 27.76
N THR A 24 7.56 -36.22 28.81
CA THR A 24 6.86 -35.90 30.07
C THR A 24 7.39 -34.60 30.68
N THR A 25 6.52 -33.61 30.89
CA THR A 25 6.83 -32.40 31.68
C THR A 25 6.14 -32.50 33.04
N PRO A 26 6.84 -32.28 34.17
CA PRO A 26 6.24 -32.35 35.49
C PRO A 26 5.39 -31.11 35.80
N ALA A 27 4.31 -31.35 36.54
CA ALA A 27 3.38 -30.34 37.03
C ALA A 27 4.09 -29.30 37.90
N ARG A 28 3.99 -28.02 37.54
CA ARG A 28 4.43 -26.89 38.36
C ARG A 28 3.20 -26.28 39.03
N SER A 29 3.20 -26.31 40.36
CA SER A 29 2.19 -25.74 41.25
C SER A 29 2.06 -24.22 41.04
N ARG A 30 0.81 -23.75 40.91
CA ARG A 30 0.47 -22.32 41.00
C ARG A 30 0.56 -21.88 42.46
N GLN A 31 1.52 -21.02 42.78
CA GLN A 31 1.45 -20.18 43.97
C GLN A 31 0.52 -18.99 43.69
N GLN A 32 -0.45 -18.78 44.59
CA GLN A 32 -1.29 -17.59 44.64
C GLN A 32 -0.44 -16.37 45.02
N PRO A 33 -0.69 -15.19 44.44
CA PRO A 33 -0.13 -13.94 44.95
C PRO A 33 -0.83 -13.51 46.25
N PRO A 34 -0.12 -12.86 47.18
CA PRO A 34 -0.70 -12.35 48.43
C PRO A 34 -1.60 -11.14 48.18
N ALA A 35 -2.63 -11.01 49.04
CA ALA A 35 -3.58 -9.92 49.05
C ALA A 35 -2.90 -8.55 49.33
N SER A 36 -3.31 -7.54 48.57
CA SER A 36 -2.95 -6.14 48.83
C SER A 36 -3.82 -5.54 49.94
N PRO A 37 -3.27 -4.68 50.81
CA PRO A 37 -4.02 -4.06 51.90
C PRO A 37 -4.94 -2.93 51.42
N LEU A 38 -6.11 -2.88 52.06
CA LEU A 38 -7.11 -1.82 52.02
C LEU A 38 -6.50 -0.48 52.46
N LEU A 39 -6.72 0.56 51.68
CA LEU A 39 -6.51 1.95 52.10
C LEU A 39 -7.88 2.62 52.26
N ASP A 40 -8.15 2.99 53.52
CA ASP A 40 -9.22 3.88 53.98
C ASP A 40 -9.18 5.22 53.23
N TYR A 41 -10.33 5.66 52.75
CA TYR A 41 -10.58 7.04 52.36
C TYR A 41 -11.80 7.55 53.12
N ASP A 42 -11.53 8.10 54.31
CA ASP A 42 -12.42 9.02 55.01
C ASP A 42 -11.78 10.41 55.00
N ALA A 43 -12.45 11.37 54.36
CA ALA A 43 -12.61 12.76 54.83
C ALA A 43 -13.25 13.64 53.74
N ILE A 44 -14.51 13.97 53.98
CA ILE A 44 -15.27 15.06 53.34
C ILE A 44 -14.77 16.40 53.89
N PRO A 45 -14.71 17.47 53.07
CA PRO A 45 -15.17 18.76 53.56
C PRO A 45 -16.32 19.37 52.73
N GLN A 46 -17.28 19.90 53.48
CA GLN A 46 -18.46 20.68 53.09
C GLN A 46 -18.10 22.05 52.45
N PRO A 47 -19.06 22.73 51.78
CA PRO A 47 -18.81 23.89 50.94
C PRO A 47 -18.91 25.21 51.73
N LEU A 48 -18.08 26.19 51.36
CA LEU A 48 -18.20 27.57 51.82
C LEU A 48 -18.78 28.44 50.70
N ALA A 49 -19.95 29.01 51.00
CA ALA A 49 -20.60 30.07 50.27
C ALA A 49 -19.85 31.39 50.46
N GLY A 50 -19.84 32.22 49.42
CA GLY A 50 -19.31 33.58 49.47
C GLY A 50 -19.53 34.32 48.16
N ALA A 51 -20.61 35.09 48.12
CA ALA A 51 -20.98 35.97 47.02
C ALA A 51 -20.03 37.18 46.91
N SER A 52 -19.81 37.68 45.68
CA SER A 52 -19.70 39.11 45.42
C SER A 52 -19.92 39.41 43.95
N ASP A 53 -20.93 40.23 43.70
CA ASP A 53 -21.24 40.96 42.48
C ASP A 53 -20.02 41.65 41.87
N ASN A 54 -19.95 41.66 40.53
CA ASN A 54 -19.38 42.78 39.78
C ASN A 54 -20.05 42.88 38.40
N LYS A 55 -21.15 43.64 38.38
CA LYS A 55 -21.61 44.37 37.19
C LYS A 55 -20.86 45.70 37.15
N ALA A 56 -20.09 45.97 36.10
CA ALA A 56 -19.84 47.35 35.65
C ALA A 56 -19.22 47.45 34.25
N VAL A 57 -20.03 48.02 33.34
CA VAL A 57 -19.68 49.18 32.50
C VAL A 57 -18.76 48.94 31.30
N LEU A 58 -19.38 48.75 30.13
CA LEU A 58 -18.81 49.03 28.82
C LEU A 58 -19.06 50.52 28.50
N SER A 59 -18.04 51.35 28.70
CA SER A 59 -18.01 52.74 28.26
C SER A 59 -17.44 52.84 26.85
N THR A 60 -18.26 53.35 25.94
CA THR A 60 -17.88 53.92 24.65
C THR A 60 -16.99 55.15 24.84
N THR A 61 -15.82 55.18 24.21
CA THR A 61 -15.15 56.45 23.85
C THR A 61 -14.52 56.35 22.47
N ASN A 62 -15.16 57.08 21.55
CA ASN A 62 -14.55 57.70 20.37
C ASN A 62 -13.31 58.50 20.75
N SER A 63 -12.25 58.39 19.96
CA SER A 63 -11.31 59.49 19.74
C SER A 63 -10.78 59.41 18.32
N GLY A 64 -11.27 60.33 17.48
CA GLY A 64 -10.63 60.69 16.23
C GLY A 64 -9.43 61.61 16.45
N ASN A 65 -8.95 62.14 15.32
CA ASN A 65 -7.76 62.99 15.07
C ASN A 65 -6.54 62.18 14.61
N ALA A 66 -5.82 62.55 13.56
CA ALA A 66 -5.95 63.64 12.60
C ALA A 66 -5.06 63.32 11.38
N ALA A 67 -5.46 63.80 10.20
CA ALA A 67 -4.57 63.98 9.06
C ALA A 67 -3.52 65.07 9.36
N PRO A 68 -2.45 65.17 8.53
CA PRO A 68 -2.51 66.25 7.56
C PRO A 68 -1.95 65.93 6.15
N SER A 69 -2.62 66.54 5.16
CA SER A 69 -2.13 67.23 3.94
C SER A 69 -0.82 66.76 3.31
N SER A 70 -0.89 66.19 2.09
CA SER A 70 -0.74 66.90 0.80
C SER A 70 0.69 66.95 0.28
N ASN A 71 0.92 66.30 -0.86
CA ASN A 71 1.62 66.99 -1.95
C ASN A 71 1.22 66.45 -3.31
N ASN A 72 0.79 67.39 -4.14
CA ASN A 72 0.55 67.26 -5.57
C ASN A 72 1.84 66.84 -6.28
N ASN A 73 1.73 65.95 -7.26
CA ASN A 73 2.31 66.23 -8.57
C ASN A 73 1.58 65.44 -9.66
N SER A 74 0.91 66.22 -10.49
CA SER A 74 0.42 65.95 -11.83
C SER A 74 1.51 65.40 -12.74
N ASN A 75 1.18 64.36 -13.51
CA ASN A 75 1.51 64.25 -14.95
C ASN A 75 0.84 62.99 -15.52
N ASP A 76 -0.36 63.18 -16.06
CA ASP A 76 -0.96 62.30 -17.05
C ASP A 76 -0.19 62.41 -18.38
N PRO A 77 -0.04 61.29 -19.10
CA PRO A 77 -0.28 61.33 -20.53
C PRO A 77 -1.41 60.38 -20.91
N ALA A 78 -2.37 60.96 -21.62
CA ALA A 78 -3.48 60.32 -22.28
C ALA A 78 -3.05 59.07 -23.08
N TYR A 79 -3.67 57.93 -22.77
CA TYR A 79 -3.69 56.77 -23.66
C TYR A 79 -5.10 56.57 -24.24
N THR A 80 -5.17 56.82 -25.53
CA THR A 80 -6.26 56.51 -26.46
C THR A 80 -6.59 55.02 -26.44
N ARG A 81 -7.88 54.70 -26.24
CA ARG A 81 -8.46 53.36 -26.48
C ARG A 81 -8.41 53.01 -27.97
N PRO A 82 -7.91 51.82 -28.36
CA PRO A 82 -8.28 51.21 -29.63
C PRO A 82 -9.47 50.28 -29.44
N ASP A 83 -10.59 50.60 -30.09
CA ASP A 83 -11.68 49.68 -30.34
C ASP A 83 -11.21 48.53 -31.26
N PHE A 84 -11.15 47.31 -30.74
CA PHE A 84 -10.99 46.09 -31.54
C PHE A 84 -11.92 44.99 -31.02
N TYR A 85 -13.20 45.05 -31.39
CA TYR A 85 -14.03 43.87 -31.54
C TYR A 85 -14.17 43.55 -33.03
N LYS A 86 -13.39 42.58 -33.51
CA LYS A 86 -13.72 41.83 -34.74
C LYS A 86 -14.04 40.40 -34.34
N GLN A 87 -15.31 40.05 -34.42
CA GLN A 87 -15.82 38.68 -34.32
C GLN A 87 -15.14 37.78 -35.37
N PRO A 88 -14.65 36.58 -35.00
CA PRO A 88 -14.36 35.56 -35.99
C PRO A 88 -15.67 34.98 -36.55
N LYS A 89 -15.75 34.97 -37.88
CA LYS A 89 -16.83 34.39 -38.67
C LYS A 89 -16.93 32.88 -38.43
N GLN A 90 -18.16 32.40 -38.23
CA GLN A 90 -18.52 30.98 -38.26
C GLN A 90 -18.12 30.31 -39.59
N PRO A 91 -17.51 29.11 -39.59
CA PRO A 91 -17.47 28.29 -40.77
C PRO A 91 -18.82 27.59 -40.98
N LYS A 92 -19.29 27.70 -42.22
CA LYS A 92 -20.50 27.09 -42.76
C LYS A 92 -20.50 25.57 -42.62
N GLN A 93 -21.67 25.02 -42.30
CA GLN A 93 -22.03 23.64 -42.58
C GLN A 93 -21.89 23.36 -44.09
N SER A 94 -21.14 22.33 -44.43
CA SER A 94 -21.25 21.64 -45.71
C SER A 94 -21.25 20.15 -45.43
N GLY A 95 -22.40 19.52 -45.67
CA GLY A 95 -22.51 18.07 -45.69
C GLY A 95 -21.79 17.49 -46.90
N GLN A 96 -21.29 16.27 -46.75
CA GLN A 96 -21.28 15.24 -47.77
C GLN A 96 -20.87 13.91 -47.12
N GLN A 97 -21.75 12.92 -47.22
CA GLN A 97 -21.48 11.53 -46.85
C GLN A 97 -20.42 10.98 -47.81
N ALA A 98 -19.28 10.56 -47.29
CA ALA A 98 -18.30 9.77 -48.02
C ALA A 98 -18.50 8.29 -47.70
N TYR A 99 -18.94 7.56 -48.72
CA TYR A 99 -19.09 6.11 -48.77
C TYR A 99 -17.69 5.47 -48.86
N TYR A 100 -17.31 4.65 -47.88
CA TYR A 100 -16.05 3.89 -47.95
C TYR A 100 -16.29 2.55 -48.69
N PRO A 101 -15.57 2.27 -49.79
CA PRO A 101 -15.59 0.95 -50.41
C PRO A 101 -14.69 -0.03 -49.62
N TYR A 102 -15.22 -1.23 -49.41
CA TYR A 102 -14.50 -2.40 -48.91
C TYR A 102 -13.30 -2.73 -49.84
N GLN A 103 -12.08 -2.63 -49.33
CA GLN A 103 -10.91 -3.25 -49.95
C GLN A 103 -10.76 -4.69 -49.45
N GLN A 104 -10.92 -5.65 -50.35
CA GLN A 104 -10.59 -7.05 -50.16
C GLN A 104 -9.06 -7.21 -50.19
N TYR A 105 -8.48 -7.73 -49.11
CA TYR A 105 -7.10 -8.21 -49.10
C TYR A 105 -7.05 -9.67 -49.58
N PRO A 106 -6.21 -10.02 -50.59
CA PRO A 106 -5.97 -11.41 -50.95
C PRO A 106 -5.02 -12.07 -49.93
N TYR A 107 -5.45 -13.22 -49.41
CA TYR A 107 -4.61 -14.14 -48.64
C TYR A 107 -3.51 -14.73 -49.54
N GLN A 108 -2.25 -14.35 -49.31
CA GLN A 108 -1.09 -15.09 -49.80
C GLN A 108 -0.59 -16.03 -48.69
N TYR A 109 -0.59 -17.33 -48.97
CA TYR A 109 0.07 -18.34 -48.16
C TYR A 109 1.59 -18.21 -48.30
N PRO A 110 2.38 -18.17 -47.20
CA PRO A 110 3.81 -18.31 -47.29
C PRO A 110 4.16 -19.78 -47.62
N GLN A 111 4.86 -19.98 -48.73
CA GLN A 111 5.52 -21.23 -49.08
C GLN A 111 6.59 -21.57 -48.04
N GLN A 112 6.63 -22.85 -47.63
CA GLN A 112 7.66 -23.38 -46.74
C GLN A 112 9.00 -23.50 -47.49
N PRO A 113 10.14 -23.08 -46.90
CA PRO A 113 11.44 -23.43 -47.43
C PRO A 113 11.75 -24.90 -47.14
N GLN A 114 11.97 -25.69 -48.18
CA GLN A 114 12.65 -26.98 -48.09
C GLN A 114 14.11 -26.73 -47.70
N GLY A 115 14.48 -27.10 -46.47
CA GLY A 115 15.85 -27.05 -45.96
C GLY A 115 16.34 -28.42 -45.55
N TYR A 116 17.38 -28.89 -46.24
CA TYR A 116 18.16 -30.10 -45.99
C TYR A 116 18.65 -30.20 -44.53
N TYR A 117 18.48 -31.37 -43.92
CA TYR A 117 19.20 -31.75 -42.70
C TYR A 117 20.47 -32.54 -43.07
N PRO A 118 21.67 -32.15 -42.59
CA PRO A 118 22.86 -32.99 -42.68
C PRO A 118 22.81 -34.10 -41.61
N GLN A 119 23.06 -35.33 -42.05
CA GLN A 119 23.24 -36.51 -41.20
C GLN A 119 24.48 -36.32 -40.30
N GLY A 120 24.25 -36.22 -38.99
CA GLY A 120 25.28 -36.31 -37.97
C GLY A 120 25.55 -37.76 -37.58
N GLN A 121 26.82 -38.17 -37.72
CA GLN A 121 27.36 -39.49 -37.47
C GLN A 121 27.29 -39.89 -35.99
N TYR A 122 26.93 -41.15 -35.73
CA TYR A 122 27.13 -41.81 -34.44
C TYR A 122 28.58 -42.31 -34.34
N PRO A 123 29.30 -42.10 -33.23
CA PRO A 123 30.54 -42.82 -32.96
C PRO A 123 30.24 -44.22 -32.43
N GLN A 124 30.86 -45.20 -33.07
CA GLN A 124 30.89 -46.58 -32.64
C GLN A 124 31.99 -46.86 -31.59
N HIS A 125 31.74 -47.93 -30.83
CA HIS A 125 32.67 -48.85 -30.18
C HIS A 125 33.53 -48.38 -29.00
N ALA A 126 33.28 -49.00 -27.85
CA ALA A 126 34.34 -49.63 -27.06
C ALA A 126 33.82 -50.96 -26.48
N GLN A 127 34.38 -52.06 -26.98
CA GLN A 127 34.27 -53.40 -26.40
C GLN A 127 35.16 -53.49 -25.15
N GLY A 128 34.63 -54.10 -24.09
CA GLY A 128 35.37 -54.48 -22.89
C GLY A 128 34.89 -55.85 -22.40
N TYR A 129 35.84 -56.71 -22.07
CA TYR A 129 35.78 -58.17 -22.05
C TYR A 129 35.90 -58.69 -20.59
N TYR A 130 35.20 -59.80 -20.27
CA TYR A 130 35.39 -60.78 -19.16
C TYR A 130 35.02 -60.46 -17.69
N PRO A 131 34.82 -61.47 -16.79
CA PRO A 131 34.44 -62.90 -16.97
C PRO A 131 33.38 -63.46 -15.96
N GLN A 132 33.09 -64.76 -16.14
CA GLN A 132 32.22 -65.69 -15.40
C GLN A 132 32.42 -65.85 -13.87
N GLY A 133 31.35 -66.34 -13.23
CA GLY A 133 31.30 -67.01 -11.91
C GLY A 133 30.05 -66.54 -11.14
N GLN A 134 29.20 -67.32 -10.48
CA GLN A 134 29.24 -68.70 -10.00
C GLN A 134 27.80 -69.20 -9.78
N TYR A 135 27.68 -70.52 -9.74
CA TYR A 135 26.54 -71.33 -9.30
C TYR A 135 26.10 -70.99 -7.86
N TRP A 136 24.79 -70.98 -7.60
CA TRP A 136 24.24 -71.45 -6.33
C TRP A 136 22.86 -72.09 -6.52
N ASN A 137 22.64 -73.16 -5.75
CA ASN A 137 21.70 -74.25 -5.95
C ASN A 137 20.92 -74.46 -4.62
N GLY A 138 19.63 -74.81 -4.69
CA GLY A 138 18.77 -75.23 -3.55
C GLY A 138 18.28 -74.11 -2.62
N TYR A 139 17.06 -74.09 -2.08
CA TYR A 139 16.24 -75.19 -1.55
C TYR A 139 14.73 -74.91 -1.59
N TYR A 140 13.97 -76.00 -1.71
CA TYR A 140 12.51 -76.17 -1.53
C TYR A 140 12.09 -76.19 -0.05
N TYR A 141 10.91 -75.64 0.31
CA TYR A 141 9.87 -76.17 1.24
C TYR A 141 8.70 -75.14 1.45
N PRO A 142 7.52 -75.50 2.04
CA PRO A 142 6.26 -75.47 1.30
C PRO A 142 5.17 -74.55 1.90
N TYR A 143 4.14 -74.33 1.08
CA TYR A 143 2.71 -74.15 1.39
C TYR A 143 2.28 -73.92 2.86
N TYR A 144 1.66 -72.76 3.14
CA TYR A 144 0.42 -72.66 3.93
C TYR A 144 -0.35 -71.40 3.51
N GLY A 145 -1.63 -71.59 3.17
CA GLY A 145 -2.49 -70.57 2.58
C GLY A 145 -3.04 -69.57 3.60
N TYR A 146 -3.34 -68.38 3.10
CA TYR A 146 -4.42 -67.56 3.65
C TYR A 146 -5.03 -66.71 2.53
N TYR A 147 -6.29 -67.00 2.23
CA TYR A 147 -7.17 -66.21 1.38
C TYR A 147 -7.37 -64.82 2.02
N GLY A 148 -7.14 -63.74 1.26
CA GLY A 148 -7.44 -62.40 1.76
C GLY A 148 -7.14 -61.25 0.78
N ASN A 149 -8.17 -60.87 0.01
CA ASN A 149 -8.36 -59.56 -0.61
C ASN A 149 -7.33 -59.05 -1.64
N TYR A 150 -7.55 -59.45 -2.90
CA TYR A 150 -7.13 -58.73 -4.09
C TYR A 150 -7.95 -57.43 -4.25
N TYR A 151 -7.58 -56.37 -3.53
CA TYR A 151 -7.83 -55.00 -3.96
C TYR A 151 -6.49 -54.29 -4.17
N ASN A 152 -6.02 -54.37 -5.41
CA ASN A 152 -5.29 -53.34 -6.13
C ASN A 152 -4.33 -52.47 -5.31
N ARG A 153 -3.24 -53.08 -4.83
CA ARG A 153 -2.07 -52.37 -4.31
C ARG A 153 -1.08 -52.17 -5.45
N TYR A 154 -1.42 -51.29 -6.40
CA TYR A 154 -0.38 -50.64 -7.21
C TYR A 154 0.43 -49.77 -6.26
N ALA A 155 1.51 -50.32 -5.73
CA ALA A 155 2.54 -49.54 -5.08
C ALA A 155 3.00 -48.49 -6.10
N PRO A 156 2.84 -47.18 -5.83
CA PRO A 156 3.40 -46.18 -6.71
C PRO A 156 4.91 -46.40 -6.70
N TYR A 157 5.46 -46.71 -7.86
CA TYR A 157 6.91 -46.70 -8.07
C TYR A 157 7.42 -45.37 -7.54
N TYR A 158 8.10 -45.42 -6.39
CA TYR A 158 8.87 -44.32 -5.84
C TYR A 158 10.02 -44.09 -6.83
N TYR A 159 9.75 -43.31 -7.87
CA TYR A 159 10.81 -42.71 -8.67
C TYR A 159 11.70 -42.00 -7.67
N GLY A 160 12.94 -42.50 -7.54
CA GLY A 160 13.96 -41.97 -6.64
C GLY A 160 13.91 -40.46 -6.72
N GLY A 161 13.52 -39.83 -5.61
CA GLY A 161 13.25 -38.41 -5.55
C GLY A 161 14.53 -37.68 -5.93
N TYR A 162 14.61 -37.25 -7.19
CA TYR A 162 15.52 -36.18 -7.59
C TYR A 162 15.21 -35.03 -6.65
N GLN A 163 16.02 -34.87 -5.60
CA GLN A 163 16.06 -33.65 -4.82
C GLN A 163 16.40 -32.58 -5.83
N GLN A 164 15.38 -31.85 -6.29
CA GLN A 164 15.52 -30.67 -7.11
C GLN A 164 16.64 -29.86 -6.45
N PRO A 165 17.80 -29.69 -7.13
CA PRO A 165 18.93 -29.02 -6.52
C PRO A 165 18.44 -27.67 -6.02
N LYS A 166 18.57 -27.44 -4.72
CA LYS A 166 18.10 -26.19 -4.08
C LYS A 166 18.61 -25.04 -4.95
N PRO A 167 17.73 -24.23 -5.55
CA PRO A 167 18.16 -23.19 -6.47
C PRO A 167 19.22 -22.37 -5.77
N LYS A 168 20.41 -22.26 -6.37
CA LYS A 168 21.53 -21.49 -5.81
C LYS A 168 20.95 -20.13 -5.41
N GLY A 169 20.98 -19.81 -4.11
CA GLY A 169 20.37 -18.59 -3.60
C GLY A 169 20.85 -17.42 -4.45
N SER A 170 19.91 -16.77 -5.15
CA SER A 170 20.26 -15.87 -6.24
C SER A 170 21.17 -14.76 -5.71
N THR A 171 22.27 -14.48 -6.40
CA THR A 171 23.17 -13.35 -6.09
C THR A 171 22.37 -12.08 -5.85
N TYR A 172 21.33 -11.88 -6.66
CA TYR A 172 20.33 -10.83 -6.51
C TYR A 172 19.70 -10.76 -5.10
N GLN A 173 19.22 -11.87 -4.50
CA GLN A 173 18.65 -11.84 -3.14
C GLN A 173 19.65 -11.35 -2.10
N ARG A 174 20.90 -11.80 -2.21
CA ARG A 174 21.96 -11.38 -1.29
C ARG A 174 22.24 -9.88 -1.46
N VAL A 175 22.33 -9.39 -2.70
CA VAL A 175 22.54 -7.97 -2.99
C VAL A 175 21.42 -7.12 -2.40
N ILE A 176 20.16 -7.46 -2.65
CA ILE A 176 19.01 -6.73 -2.09
C ILE A 176 19.01 -6.76 -0.55
N ALA A 177 19.34 -7.90 0.06
CA ALA A 177 19.41 -8.01 1.51
C ALA A 177 20.55 -7.16 2.12
N VAL A 178 21.70 -7.06 1.44
CA VAL A 178 22.81 -6.17 1.85
C VAL A 178 22.38 -4.70 1.75
N ILE A 179 21.81 -4.30 0.61
CA ILE A 179 21.31 -2.92 0.41
C ILE A 179 20.28 -2.58 1.48
N ALA A 180 19.29 -3.45 1.69
CA ALA A 180 18.27 -3.28 2.73
C ALA A 180 18.86 -3.14 4.14
N THR A 181 19.94 -3.88 4.44
CA THR A 181 20.64 -3.80 5.74
C THR A 181 21.32 -2.44 5.90
N ILE A 182 22.02 -1.96 4.87
CA ILE A 182 22.67 -0.64 4.88
C ILE A 182 21.62 0.46 5.03
N CYS A 183 20.58 0.46 4.19
CA CYS A 183 19.51 1.47 4.23
C CYS A 183 18.78 1.47 5.57
N SER A 184 18.47 0.30 6.14
CA SER A 184 17.82 0.22 7.46
C SER A 184 18.74 0.68 8.58
N GLY A 185 20.04 0.38 8.49
CA GLY A 185 21.05 0.90 9.42
C GLY A 185 21.16 2.43 9.36
N LEU A 186 21.16 3.01 8.16
CA LEU A 186 21.14 4.46 7.98
C LEU A 186 19.86 5.08 8.54
N ALA A 187 18.68 4.49 8.26
CA ALA A 187 17.41 4.95 8.82
C ALA A 187 17.41 4.92 10.36
N LEU A 188 17.98 3.88 10.97
CA LEU A 188 18.14 3.77 12.42
C LEU A 188 19.05 4.89 12.98
N LEU A 189 20.19 5.15 12.33
CA LEU A 189 21.10 6.23 12.71
C LEU A 189 20.44 7.61 12.57
N THR A 190 19.69 7.84 11.50
CA THR A 190 18.90 9.07 11.32
C THR A 190 17.85 9.21 12.43
N GLY A 191 17.15 8.13 12.79
CA GLY A 191 16.20 8.14 13.91
C GLY A 191 16.85 8.51 15.25
N LEU A 192 18.06 8.00 15.51
CA LEU A 192 18.85 8.37 16.70
C LEU A 192 19.28 9.85 16.66
N LEU A 193 19.70 10.35 15.50
CA LEU A 193 20.02 11.77 15.32
C LEU A 193 18.80 12.66 15.58
N CYS A 194 17.64 12.33 15.00
CA CYS A 194 16.38 13.03 15.24
C CYS A 194 15.98 12.99 16.72
N ALA A 195 16.22 11.87 17.42
CA ALA A 195 15.94 11.76 18.85
C ALA A 195 16.83 12.70 19.67
N GLY A 196 18.10 12.82 19.30
CA GLY A 196 19.03 13.79 19.87
C GLY A 196 18.58 15.23 19.63
N LEU A 197 18.18 15.58 18.41
CA LEU A 197 17.66 16.91 18.07
C LEU A 197 16.35 17.23 18.81
N LEU A 198 15.46 16.26 18.93
CA LEU A 198 14.23 16.38 19.73
C LEU A 198 14.56 16.66 21.20
N PHE A 199 15.47 15.88 21.80
CA PHE A 199 15.92 16.09 23.17
C PHE A 199 16.51 17.49 23.36
N LEU A 200 17.40 17.92 22.46
CA LEU A 200 18.00 19.26 22.50
C LEU A 200 16.94 20.37 22.37
N THR A 201 15.93 20.18 21.52
CA THR A 201 14.82 21.12 21.33
C THR A 201 13.99 21.24 22.61
N LEU A 202 13.57 20.11 23.18
CA LEU A 202 12.80 20.08 24.43
C LEU A 202 13.60 20.65 25.61
N PHE A 203 14.89 20.31 25.71
CA PHE A 203 15.79 20.88 26.72
C PHE A 203 15.96 22.39 26.56
N SER A 204 16.10 22.87 25.33
CA SER A 204 16.20 24.32 25.04
C SER A 204 14.92 25.05 25.44
N ILE A 205 13.75 24.46 25.19
CA ILE A 205 12.46 25.01 25.62
C ILE A 205 12.39 25.08 27.15
N ALA A 206 12.83 24.03 27.85
CA ALA A 206 12.84 24.01 29.31
C ALA A 206 13.76 25.09 29.94
N LEU A 207 14.82 25.51 29.23
CA LEU A 207 15.71 26.58 29.69
C LEU A 207 15.19 27.99 29.35
N MET A 208 14.40 28.13 28.29
CA MET A 208 13.86 29.41 27.84
C MET A 208 12.63 29.80 28.67
N HIS A 209 12.79 30.80 29.54
CA HIS A 209 11.70 31.30 30.39
C HIS A 209 10.65 32.12 29.62
N ASN A 210 10.96 32.61 28.41
CA ASN A 210 10.05 33.39 27.57
C ASN A 210 10.28 33.07 26.08
N ILE A 211 9.48 32.17 25.52
CA ILE A 211 9.48 31.91 24.08
C ILE A 211 8.50 32.88 23.42
N PRO A 212 8.93 33.69 22.44
CA PRO A 212 8.01 34.54 21.69
C PRO A 212 6.90 33.70 21.05
N SER A 213 5.64 34.11 21.21
CA SER A 213 4.46 33.41 20.65
C SER A 213 4.60 33.15 19.15
N ALA A 214 5.22 34.08 18.41
CA ALA A 214 5.50 33.96 16.98
C ALA A 214 6.37 32.76 16.59
N LYS A 215 7.14 32.18 17.52
CA LYS A 215 8.00 31.01 17.27
C LYS A 215 7.37 29.70 17.73
N MET A 216 6.25 29.74 18.46
CA MET A 216 5.66 28.55 19.08
C MET A 216 5.17 27.54 18.04
N GLY A 217 4.58 28.00 16.94
CA GLY A 217 4.14 27.14 15.84
C GLY A 217 5.30 26.41 15.15
N SER A 218 6.39 27.12 14.84
CA SER A 218 7.58 26.50 14.23
C SER A 218 8.25 25.50 15.18
N LEU A 219 8.30 25.79 16.49
CA LEU A 219 8.83 24.86 17.48
C LEU A 219 7.95 23.61 17.60
N PHE A 220 6.62 23.77 17.64
CA PHE A 220 5.69 22.65 17.71
C PHE A 220 5.77 21.76 16.46
N SER A 221 5.81 22.37 15.27
CA SER A 221 6.02 21.66 14.01
C SER A 221 7.34 20.90 14.03
N GLY A 222 8.43 21.53 14.50
CA GLY A 222 9.74 20.88 14.68
C GLY A 222 9.69 19.69 15.64
N ILE A 223 9.03 19.82 16.80
CA ILE A 223 8.85 18.73 17.77
C ILE A 223 8.07 17.57 17.13
N THR A 224 6.97 17.87 16.45
CA THR A 224 6.12 16.87 15.79
C THR A 224 6.91 16.13 14.71
N MET A 225 7.60 16.88 13.84
CA MET A 225 8.44 16.33 12.78
C MET A 225 9.57 15.46 13.34
N PHE A 226 10.35 15.95 14.30
CA PHE A 226 11.42 15.16 14.89
C PHE A 226 10.89 13.93 15.62
N THR A 227 9.73 14.01 16.27
CA THR A 227 9.08 12.84 16.89
C THR A 227 8.69 11.80 15.85
N ALA A 228 8.05 12.22 14.74
CA ALA A 228 7.69 11.33 13.64
C ALA A 228 8.92 10.66 13.02
N LEU A 229 9.97 11.43 12.72
CA LEU A 229 11.23 10.93 12.16
C LEU A 229 11.98 10.02 13.14
N THR A 230 11.94 10.31 14.45
CA THR A 230 12.50 9.42 15.48
C THR A 230 11.76 8.09 15.50
N ILE A 231 10.42 8.09 15.51
CA ILE A 231 9.64 6.85 15.54
C ILE A 231 9.88 6.04 14.25
N ALA A 232 9.85 6.70 13.09
CA ALA A 232 10.08 6.07 11.80
C ALA A 232 11.51 5.50 11.68
N GLY A 233 12.52 6.27 12.09
CA GLY A 233 13.91 5.85 12.04
C GLY A 233 14.22 4.75 13.05
N LEU A 234 13.82 4.90 14.32
CA LEU A 234 14.08 3.89 15.35
C LEU A 234 13.25 2.62 15.15
N GLY A 235 11.93 2.76 15.02
CA GLY A 235 11.02 1.64 14.84
C GLY A 235 11.19 0.98 13.47
N GLY A 236 11.09 1.78 12.41
CA GLY A 236 11.25 1.30 11.04
C GLY A 236 12.67 0.82 10.74
N GLY A 237 13.70 1.58 11.11
CA GLY A 237 15.10 1.16 10.92
C GLY A 237 15.46 -0.12 11.67
N SER A 238 15.04 -0.26 12.94
CA SER A 238 15.29 -1.50 13.70
C SER A 238 14.55 -2.70 13.09
N PHE A 239 13.30 -2.51 12.70
CA PHE A 239 12.49 -3.58 12.12
C PHE A 239 12.99 -4.00 10.73
N GLY A 240 13.39 -3.04 9.90
CA GLY A 240 14.03 -3.26 8.62
C GLY A 240 15.35 -4.01 8.76
N LEU A 241 16.18 -3.60 9.72
CA LEU A 241 17.47 -4.22 10.00
C LEU A 241 17.29 -5.68 10.46
N TYR A 242 16.33 -5.93 11.35
CA TYR A 242 15.98 -7.29 11.77
C TYR A 242 15.61 -8.18 10.56
N HIS A 243 14.74 -7.67 9.70
CA HIS A 243 14.24 -8.43 8.55
C HIS A 243 15.30 -8.63 7.46
N SER A 244 16.18 -7.65 7.24
CA SER A 244 17.28 -7.73 6.27
C SER A 244 18.39 -8.68 6.75
N ILE A 245 18.75 -8.66 8.04
CA ILE A 245 19.68 -9.63 8.65
C ILE A 245 19.10 -11.04 8.55
N CYS A 246 17.82 -11.22 8.88
CA CYS A 246 17.16 -12.51 8.72
C CYS A 246 17.19 -13.01 7.26
N ALA A 247 17.12 -12.10 6.28
CA ALA A 247 17.26 -12.45 4.86
C ALA A 247 18.69 -12.89 4.51
N LEU A 248 19.72 -12.24 5.05
CA LEU A 248 21.13 -12.62 4.89
C LEU A 248 21.41 -14.00 5.49
N VAL A 249 20.83 -14.29 6.66
CA VAL A 249 20.92 -15.60 7.35
C VAL A 249 19.99 -16.65 6.73
N ARG A 250 19.25 -16.29 5.66
CA ARG A 250 18.31 -17.18 4.94
C ARG A 250 17.20 -17.75 5.82
N ARG A 251 16.79 -17.02 6.86
CA ARG A 251 15.57 -17.35 7.61
C ARG A 251 14.35 -17.04 6.75
N THR A 252 13.35 -17.91 6.77
CA THR A 252 12.06 -17.67 6.12
C THR A 252 11.28 -16.59 6.88
N SER A 253 10.43 -15.84 6.18
CA SER A 253 9.50 -14.91 6.82
C SER A 253 8.13 -15.58 6.92
N ILE A 254 7.43 -15.32 8.01
CA ILE A 254 6.02 -15.69 8.14
C ILE A 254 5.14 -14.86 7.20
N GLU A 255 4.03 -15.44 6.80
CA GLU A 255 3.00 -14.79 5.98
C GLU A 255 2.41 -13.57 6.70
N PHE A 256 2.11 -12.51 5.96
CA PHE A 256 1.44 -11.33 6.48
C PHE A 256 -0.05 -11.60 6.62
N LYS A 257 -0.45 -12.23 7.73
CA LYS A 257 -1.85 -12.55 8.03
C LYS A 257 -2.49 -11.43 8.85
N LEU A 258 -3.65 -10.95 8.41
CA LEU A 258 -4.51 -10.06 9.17
C LEU A 258 -5.84 -10.78 9.50
N PRO A 259 -5.82 -11.80 10.38
CA PRO A 259 -7.03 -12.53 10.72
C PRO A 259 -8.03 -11.60 11.39
N SER A 260 -9.32 -11.74 11.09
CA SER A 260 -10.37 -11.00 11.80
C SER A 260 -10.30 -11.31 13.31
N LEU A 261 -10.37 -10.27 14.13
CA LEU A 261 -10.42 -10.40 15.58
C LEU A 261 -11.74 -11.09 15.97
N ARG A 262 -11.63 -12.15 16.77
CA ARG A 262 -12.81 -12.85 17.31
C ARG A 262 -13.07 -12.32 18.72
N ILE A 263 -14.03 -11.42 18.83
CA ILE A 263 -14.47 -10.90 20.13
C ILE A 263 -15.65 -11.76 20.59
N LYS A 264 -15.53 -12.37 21.77
CA LYS A 264 -16.62 -13.10 22.43
C LYS A 264 -17.20 -12.18 23.50
N LEU A 265 -18.30 -11.50 23.20
CA LEU A 265 -19.08 -10.74 24.19
C LEU A 265 -20.26 -11.61 24.60
N SER A 266 -20.29 -12.08 25.86
CA SER A 266 -21.29 -13.01 26.41
C SER A 266 -21.62 -14.18 25.45
N ASP A 267 -22.69 -14.03 24.66
CA ASP A 267 -23.25 -15.02 23.73
C ASP A 267 -23.04 -14.68 22.25
N VAL A 268 -22.53 -13.48 21.92
CA VAL A 268 -22.29 -13.03 20.54
C VAL A 268 -20.83 -13.23 20.16
N LYS A 269 -20.60 -14.05 19.12
CA LYS A 269 -19.27 -14.22 18.48
C LYS A 269 -19.14 -13.24 17.33
N LEU A 270 -18.56 -12.07 17.58
CA LEU A 270 -18.30 -11.05 16.56
C LEU A 270 -16.96 -11.33 15.86
N LYS A 271 -16.96 -11.39 14.52
CA LYS A 271 -15.74 -11.41 13.71
C LYS A 271 -15.50 -10.01 13.15
N THR A 272 -14.62 -9.26 13.79
CA THR A 272 -14.35 -7.87 13.42
C THR A 272 -13.05 -7.80 12.61
N PRO A 273 -13.09 -7.32 11.36
CA PRO A 273 -11.86 -7.09 10.60
C PRO A 273 -11.08 -5.91 11.21
N TRP A 274 -9.75 -5.96 11.12
CA TRP A 274 -8.87 -4.97 11.76
C TRP A 274 -9.17 -3.52 11.35
N PHE A 275 -9.62 -3.28 10.11
CA PHE A 275 -9.93 -1.92 9.66
C PHE A 275 -11.04 -1.26 10.47
N VAL A 276 -12.01 -2.03 10.97
CA VAL A 276 -13.10 -1.50 11.82
C VAL A 276 -12.55 -1.05 13.17
N ILE A 277 -11.54 -1.75 13.70
CA ILE A 277 -10.90 -1.39 14.97
C ILE A 277 -10.13 -0.08 14.79
N PHE A 278 -9.30 0.02 13.74
CA PHE A 278 -8.56 1.25 13.46
C PHE A 278 -9.48 2.44 13.18
N LEU A 279 -10.57 2.24 12.43
CA LEU A 279 -11.57 3.27 12.19
C LEU A 279 -12.28 3.70 13.47
N ALA A 280 -12.66 2.75 14.34
CA ALA A 280 -13.29 3.07 15.61
C ALA A 280 -12.34 3.85 16.55
N LEU A 281 -11.08 3.44 16.63
CA LEU A 281 -10.05 4.17 17.38
C LEU A 281 -9.83 5.58 16.81
N TYR A 282 -9.88 5.73 15.49
CA TYR A 282 -9.77 7.03 14.84
C TYR A 282 -10.94 7.94 15.19
N ILE A 283 -12.17 7.44 15.15
CA ILE A 283 -13.37 8.20 15.55
C ILE A 283 -13.27 8.65 17.01
N VAL A 284 -12.84 7.77 17.91
CA VAL A 284 -12.61 8.12 19.32
C VAL A 284 -11.54 9.19 19.46
N MET A 285 -10.43 9.07 18.72
CA MET A 285 -9.35 10.05 18.72
C MET A 285 -9.82 11.43 18.22
N ILE A 286 -10.60 11.50 17.13
CA ILE A 286 -11.18 12.76 16.65
C ILE A 286 -12.15 13.34 17.68
N ALA A 287 -12.98 12.52 18.32
CA ALA A 287 -13.87 13.00 19.39
C ALA A 287 -13.08 13.61 20.56
N ILE A 288 -12.00 12.97 20.99
CA ILE A 288 -11.08 13.52 22.01
C ILE A 288 -10.46 14.83 21.51
N GLY A 289 -9.97 14.88 20.26
CA GLY A 289 -9.40 16.10 19.68
C GLY A 289 -10.39 17.26 19.67
N LEU A 290 -11.64 17.02 19.29
CA LEU A 290 -12.70 18.02 19.31
C LEU A 290 -13.02 18.51 20.74
N MET A 291 -13.00 17.62 21.73
CA MET A 291 -13.19 17.99 23.14
C MET A 291 -12.01 18.82 23.66
N VAL A 292 -10.77 18.45 23.32
CA VAL A 292 -9.55 19.15 23.74
C VAL A 292 -9.44 20.53 23.09
N ARG A 293 -9.85 20.68 21.83
CA ARG A 293 -9.85 21.97 21.12
C ARG A 293 -10.67 23.04 21.86
N GLY A 294 -11.74 22.66 22.54
CA GLY A 294 -12.58 23.57 23.32
C GLY A 294 -11.94 24.04 24.62
N ASP A 295 -10.84 23.43 25.05
CA ASP A 295 -10.14 23.72 26.29
C ASP A 295 -8.70 24.19 26.00
N ASN A 296 -8.50 25.51 26.08
CA ASN A 296 -7.20 26.13 25.86
C ASN A 296 -6.11 25.58 26.79
N ALA A 297 -6.44 25.05 27.98
CA ALA A 297 -5.45 24.48 28.88
C ALA A 297 -4.96 23.12 28.38
N VAL A 298 -5.86 22.26 27.91
CA VAL A 298 -5.48 20.93 27.40
C VAL A 298 -4.82 21.02 26.02
N ALA A 299 -5.24 21.97 25.18
CA ALA A 299 -4.58 22.26 23.90
C ALA A 299 -3.13 22.76 24.07
N THR A 300 -2.73 23.21 25.26
CA THR A 300 -1.33 23.60 25.55
C THR A 300 -0.44 22.44 25.97
N ASP A 301 -0.98 21.25 26.27
CA ASP A 301 -0.17 20.06 26.50
C ASP A 301 0.43 19.57 25.17
N THR A 302 1.68 19.94 24.96
CA THR A 302 2.44 19.61 23.75
C THR A 302 2.60 18.10 23.58
N GLY A 303 2.80 17.36 24.68
CA GLY A 303 3.03 15.91 24.62
C GLY A 303 1.77 15.15 24.20
N LEU A 304 0.63 15.48 24.82
CA LEU A 304 -0.66 14.92 24.45
C LEU A 304 -1.03 15.26 23.00
N THR A 305 -0.84 16.53 22.59
CA THR A 305 -1.17 16.97 21.24
C THR A 305 -0.33 16.25 20.18
N VAL A 306 0.99 16.14 20.39
CA VAL A 306 1.87 15.37 19.48
C VAL A 306 1.43 13.91 19.39
N LEU A 307 1.05 13.27 20.50
CA LEU A 307 0.53 11.90 20.49
C LEU A 307 -0.75 11.80 19.66
N LEU A 308 -1.71 12.71 19.84
CA LEU A 308 -2.96 12.73 19.08
C LEU A 308 -2.72 12.95 17.58
N ILE A 309 -1.78 13.84 17.21
CA ILE A 309 -1.38 14.07 15.82
C ILE A 309 -0.80 12.79 15.20
N MET A 310 0.10 12.10 15.90
CA MET A 310 0.67 10.84 15.42
C MET A 310 -0.41 9.77 15.25
N LEU A 311 -1.38 9.70 16.16
CA LEU A 311 -2.52 8.79 16.02
C LEU A 311 -3.45 9.19 14.87
N ALA A 312 -3.61 10.49 14.62
CA ALA A 312 -4.41 11.02 13.52
C ALA A 312 -3.82 10.66 12.14
N GLY A 313 -2.50 10.64 11.99
CA GLY A 313 -1.86 10.08 10.80
C GLY A 313 -1.94 8.55 10.75
N LEU A 314 -1.65 7.87 11.86
CA LEU A 314 -1.51 6.41 11.88
C LEU A 314 -2.81 5.63 11.69
N LEU A 315 -3.86 5.98 12.43
CA LEU A 315 -5.08 5.17 12.48
C LEU A 315 -5.84 5.09 11.15
N PRO A 316 -6.10 6.19 10.40
CA PRO A 316 -6.80 6.09 9.12
C PRO A 316 -5.95 5.36 8.07
N ALA A 317 -4.63 5.58 8.06
CA ALA A 317 -3.69 4.88 7.20
C ALA A 317 -3.78 3.35 7.42
N MET A 318 -3.71 2.91 8.67
CA MET A 318 -3.83 1.49 9.02
C MET A 318 -5.21 0.92 8.74
N ALA A 319 -6.28 1.72 8.87
CA ALA A 319 -7.62 1.31 8.48
C ALA A 319 -7.68 0.99 6.97
N VAL A 320 -7.15 1.87 6.11
CA VAL A 320 -7.11 1.64 4.66
C VAL A 320 -6.24 0.44 4.30
N MET A 321 -5.04 0.33 4.88
CA MET A 321 -4.13 -0.79 4.62
C MET A 321 -4.77 -2.13 4.94
N THR A 322 -5.37 -2.24 6.13
CA THR A 322 -6.01 -3.48 6.57
C THR A 322 -7.29 -3.78 5.80
N LEU A 323 -8.04 -2.76 5.36
CA LEU A 323 -9.17 -2.93 4.44
C LEU A 323 -8.71 -3.49 3.09
N GLY A 324 -7.66 -2.92 2.51
CA GLY A 324 -7.09 -3.35 1.23
C GLY A 324 -6.56 -4.78 1.28
N ALA A 325 -5.74 -5.09 2.29
CA ALA A 325 -5.22 -6.43 2.50
C ALA A 325 -6.34 -7.47 2.70
N TRP A 326 -7.37 -7.13 3.48
CA TRP A 326 -8.54 -7.98 3.68
C TRP A 326 -9.35 -8.19 2.39
N ARG A 327 -9.56 -7.11 1.62
CA ARG A 327 -10.32 -7.12 0.36
C ARG A 327 -9.63 -7.96 -0.72
N VAL A 328 -8.30 -7.85 -0.83
CA VAL A 328 -7.50 -8.52 -1.85
C VAL A 328 -7.24 -9.99 -1.49
N HIS A 329 -7.23 -10.34 -0.20
CA HIS A 329 -7.12 -11.72 0.22
C HIS A 329 -8.34 -12.53 -0.25
N ASN A 330 -8.07 -13.65 -0.94
CA ASN A 330 -9.10 -14.60 -1.32
C ASN A 330 -9.38 -15.53 -0.13
N PRO A 331 -10.58 -15.53 0.47
CA PRO A 331 -10.88 -16.37 1.64
C PRO A 331 -10.80 -17.89 1.38
N ARG A 332 -10.74 -18.29 0.10
CA ARG A 332 -10.58 -19.69 -0.31
C ARG A 332 -9.12 -20.11 -0.45
N ASP A 333 -8.20 -19.16 -0.44
CA ASP A 333 -6.77 -19.44 -0.42
C ASP A 333 -6.28 -19.40 1.03
N GLU A 334 -5.51 -20.40 1.42
CA GLU A 334 -4.87 -20.44 2.73
C GLU A 334 -3.72 -19.43 2.82
N HIS A 335 -3.09 -19.15 1.67
CA HIS A 335 -1.90 -18.32 1.59
C HIS A 335 -2.28 -16.86 1.43
N TRP A 336 -1.57 -16.01 2.16
CA TRP A 336 -1.69 -14.57 2.00
C TRP A 336 -0.79 -14.08 0.86
N PRO A 337 -1.12 -12.94 0.21
CA PRO A 337 -0.38 -12.48 -0.95
C PRO A 337 1.12 -12.23 -0.69
N THR A 338 1.52 -11.97 0.57
CA THR A 338 2.90 -11.61 0.88
C THR A 338 3.33 -12.04 2.29
N THR A 339 4.58 -11.72 2.65
CA THR A 339 5.19 -12.00 3.96
C THR A 339 5.45 -10.72 4.75
N TRP A 340 5.55 -10.84 6.08
CA TRP A 340 5.90 -9.72 6.96
C TRP A 340 7.19 -9.00 6.55
N ARG A 341 8.22 -9.75 6.14
CA ARG A 341 9.48 -9.16 5.64
C ARG A 341 9.24 -8.22 4.45
N ARG A 342 8.52 -8.68 3.42
CA ARG A 342 8.30 -7.89 2.21
C ARG A 342 7.42 -6.67 2.52
N PHE A 343 6.35 -6.88 3.29
CA PHE A 343 5.47 -5.80 3.76
C PHE A 343 6.23 -4.73 4.55
N ALA A 344 7.03 -5.15 5.54
CA ALA A 344 7.84 -4.26 6.36
C ALA A 344 8.81 -3.43 5.53
N MET A 345 9.56 -4.08 4.63
CA MET A 345 10.54 -3.39 3.78
C MET A 345 9.86 -2.38 2.85
N ALA A 346 8.68 -2.70 2.32
CA ALA A 346 7.89 -1.78 1.51
C ALA A 346 7.41 -0.57 2.33
N LEU A 347 6.82 -0.80 3.51
CA LEU A 347 6.39 0.24 4.43
C LEU A 347 7.53 1.18 4.84
N ILE A 348 8.67 0.61 5.27
CA ILE A 348 9.84 1.39 5.70
C ILE A 348 10.42 2.18 4.53
N SER A 349 10.50 1.60 3.34
CA SER A 349 10.99 2.31 2.15
C SER A 349 10.11 3.50 1.79
N GLY A 350 8.79 3.36 1.93
CA GLY A 350 7.83 4.46 1.80
C GLY A 350 8.08 5.58 2.80
N ALA A 351 8.25 5.22 4.08
CA ALA A 351 8.48 6.17 5.18
C ALA A 351 9.89 6.79 5.21
N THR A 352 10.79 6.37 4.33
CA THR A 352 12.19 6.82 4.34
C THR A 352 12.67 7.20 2.95
N SER A 353 13.14 6.23 2.16
CA SER A 353 13.74 6.46 0.85
C SER A 353 12.83 7.21 -0.12
N ALA A 354 11.52 6.93 -0.13
CA ALA A 354 10.61 7.61 -1.03
C ALA A 354 10.49 9.11 -0.70
N ILE A 355 10.45 9.47 0.59
CA ILE A 355 10.43 10.87 1.04
C ILE A 355 11.74 11.56 0.69
N ILE A 356 12.88 10.92 0.94
CA ILE A 356 14.19 11.49 0.59
C ILE A 356 14.29 11.76 -0.91
N PHE A 357 13.89 10.80 -1.75
CA PHE A 357 13.92 10.99 -3.19
C PHE A 357 12.91 12.03 -3.66
N ALA A 358 11.70 12.05 -3.09
CA ALA A 358 10.69 13.05 -3.38
C ALA A 358 11.22 14.46 -3.07
N MET A 359 11.68 14.69 -1.84
CA MET A 359 12.23 15.98 -1.41
C MET A 359 13.38 16.47 -2.30
N ILE A 360 14.33 15.59 -2.66
CA ILE A 360 15.46 15.98 -3.53
C ILE A 360 14.98 16.38 -4.92
N LEU A 361 14.12 15.55 -5.53
CA LEU A 361 13.65 15.77 -6.89
C LEU A 361 12.71 16.99 -6.97
N GLU A 362 11.80 17.13 -6.01
CA GLU A 362 10.91 18.28 -5.89
C GLU A 362 11.68 19.56 -5.66
N ALA A 363 12.65 19.59 -4.74
CA ALA A 363 13.45 20.80 -4.50
C ALA A 363 14.22 21.24 -5.76
N ILE A 364 14.79 20.30 -6.52
CA ILE A 364 15.46 20.62 -7.79
C ILE A 364 14.46 21.21 -8.80
N LEU A 365 13.29 20.57 -8.96
CA LEU A 365 12.28 21.02 -9.92
C LEU A 365 11.62 22.34 -9.50
N GLU A 366 11.40 22.55 -8.21
CA GLU A 366 10.88 23.79 -7.63
C GLU A 366 11.85 24.94 -7.89
N VAL A 367 13.14 24.76 -7.63
CA VAL A 367 14.17 25.77 -7.95
C VAL A 367 14.14 26.13 -9.43
N ILE A 368 14.03 25.13 -10.32
CA ILE A 368 13.91 25.38 -11.76
C ILE A 368 12.66 26.21 -12.07
N VAL A 369 11.50 25.86 -11.53
CA VAL A 369 10.25 26.62 -11.76
C VAL A 369 10.37 28.05 -11.22
N VAL A 370 10.78 28.23 -9.97
CA VAL A 370 10.92 29.54 -9.34
C VAL A 370 11.88 30.43 -10.11
N MET A 371 13.02 29.90 -10.57
CA MET A 371 13.97 30.65 -11.40
C MET A 371 13.40 31.07 -12.75
N ASN A 372 12.55 30.25 -13.38
CA ASN A 372 11.99 30.55 -14.70
C ASN A 372 10.80 31.52 -14.64
N PHE A 373 10.02 31.50 -13.55
CA PHE A 373 8.85 32.36 -13.40
C PHE A 373 9.13 33.67 -12.65
N HIS A 374 10.35 33.84 -12.09
CA HIS A 374 10.74 34.99 -11.26
C HIS A 374 9.75 35.31 -10.11
N ASN A 375 9.03 34.28 -9.63
CA ASN A 375 8.03 34.43 -8.58
C ASN A 375 8.64 34.04 -7.24
N ALA A 376 8.70 34.99 -6.31
CA ALA A 376 9.15 34.75 -4.93
C ALA A 376 8.01 34.25 -4.03
N PHE A 377 7.25 33.26 -4.51
CA PHE A 377 6.16 32.67 -3.71
C PHE A 377 6.76 31.84 -2.57
N GLN A 378 6.40 32.17 -1.32
CA GLN A 378 6.86 31.44 -0.14
C GLN A 378 5.90 30.29 0.16
N LEU A 379 6.27 29.08 -0.27
CA LEU A 379 5.56 27.82 0.07
C LEU A 379 5.73 27.39 1.53
N SER A 380 6.52 28.13 2.31
CA SER A 380 6.91 27.73 3.67
C SER A 380 5.84 27.96 4.73
N ASP A 381 4.80 28.76 4.44
CA ASP A 381 3.69 28.98 5.37
C ASP A 381 2.37 28.42 4.78
N PRO A 382 1.90 27.26 5.27
CA PRO A 382 0.64 26.67 4.79
C PRO A 382 -0.59 27.50 5.17
N ASN A 383 -0.47 28.47 6.07
CA ASN A 383 -1.55 29.39 6.45
C ASN A 383 -1.50 30.70 5.67
N ALA A 384 -0.51 30.88 4.78
CA ALA A 384 -0.45 32.08 3.95
C ALA A 384 -1.71 32.17 3.08
N PRO A 385 -2.29 33.37 2.92
CA PRO A 385 -3.45 33.53 2.06
C PRO A 385 -3.09 33.13 0.63
N LEU A 386 -4.04 32.45 -0.01
CA LEU A 386 -3.94 32.06 -1.41
C LEU A 386 -3.54 33.26 -2.30
N PRO A 387 -2.57 33.09 -3.22
CA PRO A 387 -2.08 34.19 -4.05
C PRO A 387 -3.20 34.74 -4.94
N LYS A 388 -3.23 36.06 -5.13
CA LYS A 388 -4.25 36.70 -5.99
C LYS A 388 -3.78 36.89 -7.42
N ASP A 389 -2.47 36.86 -7.66
CA ASP A 389 -1.89 37.04 -8.98
C ASP A 389 -1.85 35.73 -9.75
N LEU A 390 -2.21 35.80 -11.04
CA LEU A 390 -2.29 34.62 -11.91
C LEU A 390 -0.95 33.89 -12.03
N GLY A 391 0.18 34.62 -12.00
CA GLY A 391 1.52 34.04 -12.10
C GLY A 391 1.81 33.09 -10.94
N SER A 392 1.59 33.54 -9.70
CA SER A 392 1.80 32.72 -8.51
C SER A 392 0.79 31.57 -8.42
N ILE A 393 -0.47 31.77 -8.86
CA ILE A 393 -1.46 30.68 -8.96
C ILE A 393 -0.97 29.59 -9.91
N VAL A 394 -0.47 29.96 -11.10
CA VAL A 394 0.07 29.00 -12.08
C VAL A 394 1.30 28.28 -11.55
N VAL A 395 2.23 29.00 -10.90
CA VAL A 395 3.42 28.38 -10.28
C VAL A 395 3.01 27.40 -9.19
N MET A 396 2.10 27.79 -8.31
CA MET A 396 1.58 26.94 -7.24
C MET A 396 0.89 25.68 -7.80
N LEU A 397 0.10 25.84 -8.88
CA LEU A 397 -0.52 24.71 -9.58
C LEU A 397 0.50 23.74 -10.16
N ILE A 398 1.56 24.26 -10.80
CA ILE A 398 2.63 23.43 -11.37
C ILE A 398 3.36 22.67 -10.27
N ILE A 399 3.71 23.33 -9.17
CA ILE A 399 4.45 22.70 -8.07
C ILE A 399 3.59 21.65 -7.37
N LEU A 400 2.41 22.05 -6.88
CA LEU A 400 1.57 21.20 -6.03
C LEU A 400 0.81 20.13 -6.81
N SER A 401 0.31 20.44 -8.01
CA SER A 401 -0.58 19.52 -8.76
C SER A 401 0.09 18.83 -9.94
N VAL A 402 1.33 19.18 -10.28
CA VAL A 402 2.06 18.50 -11.37
C VAL A 402 3.35 17.88 -10.87
N ILE A 403 4.26 18.68 -10.31
CA ILE A 403 5.59 18.23 -9.89
C ILE A 403 5.48 17.24 -8.74
N ALA A 404 4.87 17.62 -7.62
CA ALA A 404 4.77 16.74 -6.45
C ALA A 404 4.07 15.40 -6.78
N PRO A 405 2.87 15.35 -7.39
CA PRO A 405 2.23 14.08 -7.75
C PRO A 405 3.05 13.21 -8.69
N LEU A 406 3.71 13.80 -9.69
CA LEU A 406 4.53 13.05 -10.64
C LEU A 406 5.76 12.43 -9.95
N VAL A 407 6.44 13.22 -9.12
CA VAL A 407 7.63 12.78 -8.40
C VAL A 407 7.25 11.74 -7.36
N GLU A 408 6.32 12.08 -6.46
CA GLU A 408 5.94 11.23 -5.35
C GLU A 408 5.40 9.87 -5.79
N GLU A 409 4.45 9.84 -6.73
CA GLU A 409 3.90 8.57 -7.21
C GLU A 409 4.95 7.74 -7.97
N GLY A 410 5.94 8.39 -8.57
CA GLY A 410 7.08 7.74 -9.21
C GLY A 410 8.04 7.07 -8.21
N VAL A 411 8.32 7.72 -7.08
CA VAL A 411 9.33 7.25 -6.11
C VAL A 411 8.76 6.33 -5.02
N LYS A 412 7.49 6.49 -4.64
CA LYS A 412 6.83 5.66 -3.62
C LYS A 412 7.03 4.14 -3.83
N PRO A 413 6.75 3.55 -5.00
CA PRO A 413 6.81 2.09 -5.17
C PRO A 413 8.21 1.55 -5.46
N LEU A 414 9.29 2.33 -5.36
CA LEU A 414 10.62 1.88 -5.80
C LEU A 414 11.08 0.59 -5.11
N ALA A 415 10.79 0.39 -3.82
CA ALA A 415 11.08 -0.90 -3.16
C ALA A 415 10.36 -2.07 -3.84
N VAL A 416 9.11 -1.90 -4.26
CA VAL A 416 8.37 -2.93 -4.99
C VAL A 416 8.99 -3.16 -6.37
N VAL A 417 9.37 -2.09 -7.07
CA VAL A 417 10.05 -2.18 -8.37
C VAL A 417 11.36 -2.95 -8.26
N THR A 418 12.16 -2.69 -7.22
CA THR A 418 13.41 -3.44 -7.04
C THR A 418 13.16 -4.93 -6.92
N MET A 419 12.07 -5.35 -6.25
CA MET A 419 11.69 -6.75 -6.01
C MET A 419 10.76 -7.35 -7.07
N ILE A 420 10.44 -6.61 -8.14
CA ILE A 420 9.28 -6.90 -9.00
C ILE A 420 9.34 -8.32 -9.59
N GLY A 421 10.51 -8.80 -10.04
CA GLY A 421 10.68 -10.13 -10.61
C GLY A 421 10.48 -11.31 -9.64
N ARG A 422 10.22 -11.04 -8.36
CA ARG A 422 9.92 -12.05 -7.33
C ARG A 422 8.51 -11.95 -6.77
N ILE A 423 7.71 -11.03 -7.31
CA ILE A 423 6.34 -10.83 -6.91
C ILE A 423 5.49 -11.84 -7.67
N GLY A 424 4.78 -12.70 -6.94
CA GLY A 424 4.08 -13.83 -7.52
C GLY A 424 2.71 -13.49 -8.08
N SER A 425 2.15 -12.32 -7.75
CA SER A 425 0.80 -11.94 -8.15
C SER A 425 0.56 -10.44 -8.20
N ALA A 426 -0.44 -10.03 -8.98
CA ALA A 426 -0.93 -8.65 -9.00
C ALA A 426 -1.44 -8.19 -7.62
N ALA A 427 -2.06 -9.10 -6.87
CA ALA A 427 -2.51 -8.88 -5.50
C ALA A 427 -1.34 -8.56 -4.55
N GLU A 428 -0.24 -9.30 -4.67
CA GLU A 428 0.99 -9.04 -3.93
C GLU A 428 1.60 -7.69 -4.31
N ALA A 429 1.74 -7.40 -5.61
CA ALA A 429 2.27 -6.13 -6.09
C ALA A 429 1.48 -4.94 -5.54
N PHE A 430 0.16 -5.00 -5.65
CA PHE A 430 -0.74 -3.96 -5.14
C PHE A 430 -0.63 -3.80 -3.62
N THR A 431 -0.59 -4.90 -2.87
CA THR A 431 -0.49 -4.87 -1.39
C THR A 431 0.84 -4.28 -0.93
N LEU A 432 1.95 -4.63 -1.60
CA LEU A 432 3.26 -4.06 -1.29
C LEU A 432 3.35 -2.59 -1.70
N GLY A 433 2.73 -2.20 -2.82
CA GLY A 433 2.62 -0.79 -3.21
C GLY A 433 1.82 0.02 -2.21
N MET A 434 0.69 -0.51 -1.72
CA MET A 434 -0.07 0.11 -0.64
C MET A 434 0.78 0.32 0.61
N ALA A 435 1.58 -0.68 1.00
CA ALA A 435 2.48 -0.56 2.14
C ALA A 435 3.47 0.61 1.96
N CYS A 436 4.08 0.76 0.77
CA CYS A 436 4.92 1.91 0.46
C CYS A 436 4.16 3.24 0.61
N GLY A 437 2.95 3.34 0.05
CA GLY A 437 2.14 4.56 0.14
C GLY A 437 1.74 4.92 1.57
N ILE A 438 1.39 3.94 2.39
CA ILE A 438 1.13 4.14 3.82
C ILE A 438 2.37 4.65 4.54
N GLY A 439 3.54 4.07 4.24
CA GLY A 439 4.79 4.54 4.84
C GLY A 439 5.04 6.03 4.55
N PHE A 440 4.81 6.45 3.31
CA PHE A 440 4.93 7.84 2.88
C PHE A 440 3.91 8.74 3.62
N ASP A 441 2.63 8.35 3.61
CA ASP A 441 1.53 9.07 4.26
C ASP A 441 1.77 9.31 5.74
N LEU A 442 2.30 8.32 6.47
CA LEU A 442 2.54 8.46 7.92
C LEU A 442 3.43 9.66 8.26
N ILE A 443 4.43 9.95 7.42
CA ILE A 443 5.34 11.07 7.66
C ILE A 443 4.72 12.36 7.14
N GLU A 444 4.21 12.35 5.92
CA GLU A 444 3.66 13.53 5.26
C GLU A 444 2.44 14.07 6.01
N THR A 445 1.46 13.22 6.31
CA THR A 445 0.24 13.61 7.01
C THR A 445 0.51 14.08 8.44
N SER A 446 1.39 13.39 9.19
CA SER A 446 1.78 13.85 10.53
C SER A 446 2.49 15.22 10.47
N SER A 447 3.24 15.49 9.40
CA SER A 447 3.91 16.77 9.19
C SER A 447 2.90 17.88 8.87
N TYR A 448 1.94 17.66 7.98
CA TYR A 448 0.87 18.62 7.67
C TYR A 448 0.03 18.96 8.91
N ILE A 449 -0.40 17.95 9.65
CA ILE A 449 -1.16 18.15 10.89
C ILE A 449 -0.31 18.91 11.92
N GLY A 450 0.98 18.59 12.03
CA GLY A 450 1.93 19.29 12.90
C GLY A 450 2.13 20.76 12.55
N MET A 451 2.12 21.12 11.26
CA MET A 451 2.21 22.51 10.81
C MET A 451 0.94 23.31 11.15
N GLY A 452 -0.23 22.68 11.12
CA GLY A 452 -1.51 23.25 11.52
C GLY A 452 -1.78 23.21 13.03
N TYR A 453 -0.78 23.45 13.88
CA TYR A 453 -0.90 23.15 15.32
C TYR A 453 -2.11 23.81 16.02
N SER A 454 -2.49 25.03 15.63
CA SER A 454 -3.61 25.78 16.22
C SER A 454 -4.98 25.26 15.79
N ASN A 455 -5.04 24.54 14.67
CA ASN A 455 -6.23 23.97 14.06
C ASN A 455 -6.01 22.49 13.70
N TRP A 456 -5.18 21.78 14.46
CA TRP A 456 -4.66 20.46 14.08
C TRP A 456 -5.78 19.43 13.86
N VAL A 457 -6.90 19.56 14.57
CA VAL A 457 -8.07 18.68 14.40
C VAL A 457 -8.73 18.91 13.03
N ASP A 458 -8.83 20.16 12.57
CA ASP A 458 -9.37 20.46 11.23
C ASP A 458 -8.47 19.87 10.15
N VAL A 459 -7.16 20.08 10.28
CA VAL A 459 -6.16 19.50 9.36
C VAL A 459 -6.15 17.98 9.43
N ALA A 460 -6.32 17.38 10.61
CA ALA A 460 -6.42 15.93 10.77
C ALA A 460 -7.66 15.35 10.09
N ILE A 461 -8.80 16.06 10.14
CA ILE A 461 -10.03 15.68 9.43
C ILE A 461 -9.82 15.80 7.92
N GLU A 462 -9.24 16.91 7.45
CA GLU A 462 -8.89 17.13 6.04
C GLU A 462 -7.99 16.00 5.51
N ARG A 463 -6.95 15.65 6.27
CA ARG A 463 -5.97 14.63 5.89
C ARG A 463 -6.42 13.19 6.14
N SER A 464 -7.62 12.94 6.68
CA SER A 464 -8.12 11.58 7.00
C SER A 464 -8.05 10.62 5.81
N SER A 465 -8.23 11.14 4.60
CA SER A 465 -8.23 10.35 3.37
C SER A 465 -6.92 10.38 2.61
N ALA A 466 -5.91 11.10 3.10
CA ALA A 466 -4.55 11.04 2.56
C ALA A 466 -4.02 9.60 2.60
N GLY A 467 -4.27 8.85 3.69
CA GLY A 467 -3.92 7.43 3.77
C GLY A 467 -4.54 6.59 2.64
N LEU A 468 -5.73 6.93 2.16
CA LEU A 468 -6.30 6.32 0.96
C LEU A 468 -5.61 6.78 -0.31
N LEU A 469 -5.38 8.08 -0.45
CA LEU A 469 -4.69 8.68 -1.59
C LEU A 469 -3.32 8.04 -1.84
N HIS A 470 -2.41 8.11 -0.86
CA HIS A 470 -1.03 7.63 -1.01
C HIS A 470 -0.99 6.10 -1.13
N SER A 471 -1.75 5.36 -0.30
CA SER A 471 -1.74 3.89 -0.36
C SER A 471 -2.32 3.36 -1.67
N PHE A 472 -3.44 3.92 -2.12
CA PHE A 472 -4.05 3.46 -3.35
C PHE A 472 -3.21 3.86 -4.57
N GLY A 473 -2.66 5.08 -4.59
CA GLY A 473 -1.76 5.55 -5.65
C GLY A 473 -0.53 4.67 -5.79
N ALA A 474 0.22 4.48 -4.72
CA ALA A 474 1.39 3.61 -4.72
C ALA A 474 1.04 2.15 -5.06
N GLY A 475 -0.12 1.66 -4.59
CA GLY A 475 -0.66 0.34 -4.97
C GLY A 475 -0.93 0.21 -6.47
N MET A 476 -1.52 1.22 -7.09
CA MET A 476 -1.78 1.26 -8.53
C MET A 476 -0.48 1.37 -9.33
N THR A 477 0.47 2.21 -8.91
CA THR A 477 1.77 2.33 -9.58
C THR A 477 2.55 1.01 -9.52
N ALA A 478 2.57 0.34 -8.36
CA ALA A 478 3.17 -0.99 -8.21
C ALA A 478 2.48 -2.05 -9.08
N LEU A 479 1.15 -2.02 -9.16
CA LEU A 479 0.38 -2.87 -10.05
C LEU A 479 0.72 -2.61 -11.53
N GLY A 480 0.88 -1.35 -11.93
CA GLY A 480 1.31 -0.96 -13.26
C GLY A 480 2.67 -1.56 -13.63
N TRP A 481 3.66 -1.43 -12.75
CA TRP A 481 4.98 -2.06 -12.91
C TRP A 481 4.90 -3.58 -13.03
N TYR A 482 4.08 -4.22 -12.19
CA TYR A 482 3.85 -5.66 -12.26
C TYR A 482 3.28 -6.07 -13.63
N LEU A 483 2.29 -5.33 -14.13
CA LEU A 483 1.65 -5.59 -15.41
C LEU A 483 2.59 -5.43 -16.62
N LEU A 484 3.58 -4.53 -16.54
CA LEU A 484 4.57 -4.33 -17.59
C LEU A 484 5.66 -5.41 -17.60
N THR A 485 5.98 -5.96 -16.43
CA THR A 485 7.11 -6.87 -16.25
C THR A 485 6.73 -8.35 -16.34
N HIS A 486 5.50 -8.73 -15.99
CA HIS A 486 5.05 -10.13 -15.95
C HIS A 486 4.29 -10.53 -17.21
N ARG A 487 5.03 -10.79 -18.29
CA ARG A 487 4.44 -10.91 -19.63
C ARG A 487 3.51 -12.12 -19.82
N ASP A 488 3.80 -13.24 -19.18
CA ASP A 488 3.27 -14.54 -19.60
C ASP A 488 1.92 -14.90 -18.97
N SER A 489 1.47 -14.14 -17.97
CA SER A 489 0.29 -14.44 -17.15
C SER A 489 -0.84 -13.40 -17.26
N LEU A 490 -0.76 -12.44 -18.20
CA LEU A 490 -1.54 -11.20 -18.14
C LEU A 490 -2.38 -10.86 -19.39
N PRO A 491 -3.46 -10.04 -19.24
CA PRO A 491 -4.41 -9.74 -20.31
C PRO A 491 -3.77 -9.07 -21.54
N LYS A 492 -4.36 -9.29 -22.72
CA LYS A 492 -3.91 -8.73 -24.02
C LYS A 492 -3.69 -7.20 -24.03
N LYS A 493 -4.32 -6.46 -23.11
CA LYS A 493 -4.22 -5.00 -22.96
C LYS A 493 -3.33 -4.55 -21.79
N ARG A 494 -2.42 -5.41 -21.30
CA ARG A 494 -1.62 -5.16 -20.09
C ARG A 494 -0.89 -3.80 -20.07
N VAL A 495 -0.34 -3.36 -21.21
CA VAL A 495 0.39 -2.09 -21.30
C VAL A 495 -0.55 -0.91 -21.10
N LEU A 496 -1.71 -0.93 -21.76
CA LEU A 496 -2.72 0.12 -21.60
C LEU A 496 -3.26 0.17 -20.17
N ILE A 497 -3.50 -0.99 -19.56
CA ILE A 497 -3.95 -1.06 -18.16
C ILE A 497 -2.86 -0.53 -17.23
N ALA A 498 -1.59 -0.89 -17.46
CA ALA A 498 -0.48 -0.40 -16.67
C ALA A 498 -0.36 1.13 -16.77
N LEU A 499 -0.37 1.70 -17.97
CA LEU A 499 -0.39 3.14 -18.19
C LEU A 499 -1.59 3.80 -17.51
N GLY A 500 -2.77 3.16 -17.56
CA GLY A 500 -3.94 3.61 -16.82
C GLY A 500 -3.75 3.60 -15.30
N CYS A 501 -2.97 2.67 -14.75
CA CYS A 501 -2.64 2.65 -13.32
C CYS A 501 -1.72 3.80 -12.93
N PHE A 502 -0.65 4.05 -13.71
CA PHE A 502 0.25 5.20 -13.50
C PHE A 502 -0.51 6.52 -13.61
N LEU A 503 -1.28 6.67 -14.70
CA LEU A 503 -2.03 7.90 -14.95
C LEU A 503 -3.08 8.13 -13.86
N TYR A 504 -3.79 7.09 -13.42
CA TYR A 504 -4.73 7.22 -12.31
C TYR A 504 -4.04 7.68 -11.04
N ALA A 505 -2.91 7.07 -10.65
CA ALA A 505 -2.19 7.42 -9.42
C ALA A 505 -1.74 8.89 -9.43
N ILE A 506 -1.19 9.36 -10.56
CA ILE A 506 -0.77 10.76 -10.72
C ILE A 506 -1.98 11.70 -10.73
N LEU A 507 -3.03 11.40 -11.50
CA LEU A 507 -4.19 12.27 -11.63
C LEU A 507 -5.01 12.38 -10.35
N GLN A 508 -5.22 11.30 -9.60
CA GLN A 508 -5.93 11.39 -8.32
C GLN A 508 -5.19 12.30 -7.33
N HIS A 509 -3.86 12.24 -7.32
CA HIS A 509 -3.03 13.01 -6.40
C HIS A 509 -2.89 14.47 -6.87
N ALA A 510 -2.75 14.68 -8.18
CA ALA A 510 -2.85 16.01 -8.78
C ALA A 510 -4.19 16.69 -8.50
N THR A 511 -5.30 15.95 -8.53
CA THR A 511 -6.64 16.46 -8.25
C THR A 511 -6.77 16.84 -6.77
N TRP A 512 -6.34 15.95 -5.86
CA TRP A 512 -6.30 16.21 -4.42
C TRP A 512 -5.49 17.48 -4.10
N ASN A 513 -4.25 17.58 -4.59
CA ASN A 513 -3.41 18.76 -4.35
C ASN A 513 -3.93 20.01 -5.07
N GLY A 514 -4.62 19.85 -6.21
CA GLY A 514 -5.20 20.93 -6.98
C GLY A 514 -6.55 21.42 -6.46
N SER A 515 -7.10 20.81 -5.41
CA SER A 515 -8.42 21.16 -4.88
C SER A 515 -8.51 22.59 -4.33
N PHE A 516 -7.38 23.22 -4.00
CA PHE A 516 -7.36 24.65 -3.68
C PHE A 516 -7.90 25.52 -4.84
N LEU A 517 -7.86 25.05 -6.09
CA LEU A 517 -8.37 25.79 -7.25
C LEU A 517 -9.88 26.06 -7.17
N PHE A 518 -10.64 25.24 -6.45
CA PHE A 518 -12.07 25.47 -6.27
C PHE A 518 -12.37 26.79 -5.55
N SER A 519 -11.44 27.28 -4.71
CA SER A 519 -11.53 28.58 -4.05
C SER A 519 -11.46 29.77 -5.02
N TYR A 520 -11.04 29.56 -6.28
CA TYR A 520 -11.01 30.60 -7.32
C TYR A 520 -12.19 30.54 -8.29
N LEU A 521 -13.17 29.66 -8.07
CA LEU A 521 -14.38 29.65 -8.88
C LEU A 521 -15.16 30.96 -8.72
N PRO A 522 -15.95 31.38 -9.74
CA PRO A 522 -16.81 32.55 -9.61
C PRO A 522 -17.78 32.43 -8.43
N ASP A 523 -18.17 33.59 -7.89
CA ASP A 523 -19.18 33.67 -6.85
C ASP A 523 -20.52 33.07 -7.31
N PRO A 524 -21.27 32.42 -6.40
CA PRO A 524 -21.01 32.30 -4.96
C PRO A 524 -20.13 31.11 -4.55
N ILE A 525 -19.64 30.31 -5.51
CA ILE A 525 -19.02 29.01 -5.20
C ILE A 525 -17.62 29.21 -4.61
N GLY A 526 -16.75 29.98 -5.27
CA GLY A 526 -15.37 30.15 -4.80
C GLY A 526 -15.30 30.82 -3.43
N SER A 527 -16.07 31.91 -3.22
CA SER A 527 -16.16 32.57 -1.91
C SER A 527 -16.69 31.64 -0.81
N TYR A 528 -17.70 30.81 -1.10
CA TYR A 528 -18.19 29.82 -0.14
C TYR A 528 -17.14 28.75 0.18
N ILE A 529 -16.40 28.22 -0.80
CA ILE A 529 -15.34 27.25 -0.53
C ILE A 529 -14.21 27.88 0.31
N GLN A 530 -13.81 29.11 -0.03
CA GLN A 530 -12.69 29.78 0.63
C GLN A 530 -13.00 30.22 2.07
N GLN A 531 -14.21 30.68 2.34
CA GLN A 531 -14.55 31.37 3.60
C GLN A 531 -15.77 30.77 4.30
N GLY A 532 -16.54 29.93 3.62
CA GLY A 532 -17.74 29.32 4.16
C GLY A 532 -17.41 28.24 5.16
N THR A 533 -18.40 27.95 6.01
CA THR A 533 -18.33 26.87 6.98
C THR A 533 -19.53 25.94 6.86
N ILE A 534 -19.30 24.67 7.18
CA ILE A 534 -20.33 23.65 7.31
C ILE A 534 -20.50 23.35 8.79
N THR A 535 -21.74 23.29 9.25
CA THR A 535 -22.02 22.99 10.66
C THR A 535 -22.39 21.53 10.84
N ILE A 536 -21.66 20.82 11.71
CA ILE A 536 -22.02 19.48 12.22
C ILE A 536 -22.34 19.62 13.72
N GLY A 537 -23.64 19.67 14.05
CA GLY A 537 -24.07 19.94 15.43
C GLY A 537 -23.71 21.36 15.84
N THR A 538 -22.82 21.52 16.84
CA THR A 538 -22.27 22.82 17.26
C THR A 538 -20.93 23.14 16.62
N TYR A 539 -20.38 22.23 15.81
CA TYR A 539 -19.05 22.34 15.25
C TYR A 539 -19.08 22.97 13.87
N GLN A 540 -18.26 23.99 13.65
CA GLN A 540 -18.08 24.62 12.33
C GLN A 540 -16.79 24.12 11.70
N MET A 541 -16.89 23.68 10.45
CA MET A 541 -15.79 23.17 9.66
C MET A 541 -15.62 23.97 8.38
N PRO A 542 -14.39 24.10 7.83
CA PRO A 542 -14.17 24.69 6.52
C PRO A 542 -15.02 24.03 5.42
N ALA A 543 -15.62 24.83 4.55
CA ALA A 543 -16.47 24.34 3.46
C ALA A 543 -15.71 23.48 2.43
N GLU A 544 -14.40 23.69 2.28
CA GLU A 544 -13.52 22.91 1.39
C GLU A 544 -13.51 21.40 1.71
N LEU A 545 -13.84 21.00 2.95
CA LEU A 545 -13.97 19.58 3.31
C LEU A 545 -15.05 18.84 2.51
N ILE A 546 -16.02 19.53 1.91
CA ILE A 546 -16.96 18.91 0.95
C ILE A 546 -16.20 18.34 -0.25
N ILE A 547 -15.21 19.06 -0.76
CA ILE A 547 -14.44 18.65 -1.93
C ILE A 547 -13.66 17.38 -1.59
N TYR A 548 -12.90 17.40 -0.50
CA TYR A 548 -12.15 16.24 -0.04
C TYR A 548 -13.06 15.05 0.30
N ALA A 549 -14.25 15.28 0.84
CA ALA A 549 -15.23 14.21 1.07
C ALA A 549 -15.70 13.57 -0.25
N ILE A 550 -16.01 14.37 -1.28
CA ILE A 550 -16.39 13.88 -2.61
C ILE A 550 -15.24 13.08 -3.23
N GLU A 551 -14.02 13.62 -3.22
CA GLU A 551 -12.83 12.93 -3.74
C GLU A 551 -12.60 11.60 -3.03
N THR A 552 -12.74 11.58 -1.69
CA THR A 552 -12.62 10.38 -0.88
C THR A 552 -13.63 9.31 -1.28
N VAL A 553 -14.89 9.69 -1.50
CA VAL A 553 -15.94 8.75 -1.95
C VAL A 553 -15.62 8.20 -3.33
N LEU A 554 -15.13 9.02 -4.26
CA LEU A 554 -14.72 8.58 -5.59
C LEU A 554 -13.52 7.61 -5.52
N MET A 555 -12.50 7.96 -4.75
CA MET A 555 -11.33 7.10 -4.50
C MET A 555 -11.74 5.77 -3.86
N LEU A 556 -12.59 5.79 -2.84
CA LEU A 556 -13.09 4.56 -2.18
C LEU A 556 -13.88 3.69 -3.15
N THR A 557 -14.71 4.29 -4.00
CA THR A 557 -15.50 3.56 -5.01
C THR A 557 -14.57 2.84 -5.99
N PHE A 558 -13.54 3.53 -6.49
CA PHE A 558 -12.60 2.91 -7.42
C PHE A 558 -11.66 1.90 -6.73
N PHE A 559 -11.22 2.19 -5.51
CA PHE A 559 -10.48 1.26 -4.65
C PHE A 559 -11.27 -0.04 -4.44
N TRP A 560 -12.58 0.07 -4.16
CA TRP A 560 -13.47 -1.07 -4.03
C TRP A 560 -13.55 -1.89 -5.33
N PHE A 561 -13.66 -1.22 -6.47
CA PHE A 561 -13.65 -1.86 -7.78
C PHE A 561 -12.33 -2.62 -8.05
N VAL A 562 -11.17 -1.96 -7.86
CA VAL A 562 -9.85 -2.55 -8.12
C VAL A 562 -9.59 -3.73 -7.20
N THR A 563 -9.76 -3.55 -5.89
CA THR A 563 -9.57 -4.66 -4.93
C THR A 563 -10.60 -5.78 -5.14
N GLY A 564 -11.79 -5.45 -5.64
CA GLY A 564 -12.79 -6.39 -6.17
C GLY A 564 -12.22 -7.31 -7.25
N LYS A 565 -11.59 -6.72 -8.26
CA LYS A 565 -10.96 -7.45 -9.37
C LYS A 565 -9.74 -8.26 -8.93
N LEU A 566 -8.90 -7.69 -8.06
CA LEU A 566 -7.68 -8.34 -7.56
C LEU A 566 -7.97 -9.52 -6.63
N SER A 567 -9.07 -9.46 -5.87
CA SER A 567 -9.48 -10.55 -4.96
C SER A 567 -9.78 -11.87 -5.66
N GLY A 568 -9.87 -11.86 -7.00
CA GLY A 568 -9.86 -13.06 -7.81
C GLY A 568 -10.84 -14.09 -7.27
N ARG A 569 -12.15 -13.76 -7.25
CA ARG A 569 -13.20 -14.80 -7.19
C ARG A 569 -12.94 -15.69 -8.39
N SER A 570 -12.07 -16.69 -8.23
CA SER A 570 -11.77 -17.67 -9.25
C SER A 570 -13.11 -18.15 -9.73
N ARG A 571 -13.42 -17.86 -11.00
CA ARG A 571 -14.33 -18.73 -11.76
C ARG A 571 -13.82 -20.11 -11.42
N LYS A 572 -14.65 -20.92 -10.73
CA LYS A 572 -14.31 -22.30 -10.42
C LYS A 572 -13.60 -22.82 -11.67
N PRO A 573 -12.36 -23.35 -11.58
CA PRO A 573 -11.84 -24.08 -12.72
C PRO A 573 -12.99 -25.00 -13.10
N LYS A 574 -13.49 -24.89 -14.33
CA LYS A 574 -14.46 -25.87 -14.83
C LYS A 574 -13.79 -27.18 -14.46
N GLN A 575 -14.38 -27.92 -13.51
CA GLN A 575 -13.90 -29.26 -13.22
C GLN A 575 -13.69 -29.85 -14.60
N PRO A 576 -12.48 -30.37 -14.93
CA PRO A 576 -12.29 -31.03 -16.21
C PRO A 576 -13.52 -31.90 -16.33
N GLN A 577 -14.40 -31.57 -17.31
CA GLN A 577 -15.64 -32.31 -17.49
C GLN A 577 -15.13 -33.73 -17.47
N THR A 578 -15.51 -34.48 -16.43
CA THR A 578 -15.21 -35.89 -16.37
C THR A 578 -15.68 -36.30 -17.73
N VAL A 579 -14.74 -36.63 -18.62
CA VAL A 579 -15.09 -37.21 -19.90
C VAL A 579 -15.91 -38.36 -19.41
N GLN A 580 -17.24 -38.24 -19.57
CA GLN A 580 -18.15 -39.34 -19.34
C GLN A 580 -17.53 -40.35 -20.27
N GLU A 581 -16.78 -41.26 -19.67
CA GLU A 581 -16.24 -42.43 -20.28
C GLU A 581 -17.49 -43.01 -20.90
N THR A 582 -17.67 -42.75 -22.19
CA THR A 582 -18.75 -43.30 -22.97
C THR A 582 -18.53 -44.77 -22.76
N ALA A 583 -19.38 -45.34 -21.90
CA ALA A 583 -19.34 -46.74 -21.54
C ALA A 583 -19.12 -47.48 -22.86
N PRO A 584 -18.09 -48.36 -22.94
CA PRO A 584 -17.75 -49.01 -24.19
C PRO A 584 -19.05 -49.54 -24.80
N HIS A 585 -19.37 -48.99 -25.96
CA HIS A 585 -20.52 -49.35 -26.73
C HIS A 585 -20.51 -50.88 -26.82
N ASN A 586 -21.59 -51.52 -26.38
CA ASN A 586 -21.79 -52.97 -26.38
C ASN A 586 -21.08 -53.59 -27.59
N VAL A 587 -19.92 -54.22 -27.34
CA VAL A 587 -19.34 -55.14 -28.32
C VAL A 587 -20.38 -56.24 -28.47
N PRO A 588 -20.93 -56.47 -29.68
CA PRO A 588 -21.81 -57.60 -29.91
C PRO A 588 -21.05 -58.85 -29.49
N THR A 589 -21.63 -59.64 -28.59
CA THR A 589 -21.17 -60.99 -28.26
C THR A 589 -21.29 -61.86 -29.52
N GLY A 590 -20.31 -61.76 -30.40
CA GLY A 590 -20.12 -62.66 -31.52
C GLY A 590 -19.55 -63.97 -31.01
N ASN A 591 -20.40 -65.00 -31.04
CA ASN A 591 -20.10 -66.43 -31.02
C ASN A 591 -18.64 -66.83 -30.74
N LEU A 592 -18.39 -67.26 -29.51
CA LEU A 592 -17.24 -68.10 -29.18
C LEU A 592 -17.33 -69.40 -29.99
N PRO A 593 -16.27 -69.81 -30.71
CA PRO A 593 -16.18 -71.15 -31.29
C PRO A 593 -16.20 -72.19 -30.16
N GLY A 594 -17.03 -73.21 -30.31
CA GLY A 594 -17.13 -74.34 -29.39
C GLY A 594 -15.80 -75.10 -29.20
N PRO A 595 -15.73 -75.96 -28.17
CA PRO A 595 -14.52 -76.69 -27.80
C PRO A 595 -14.03 -77.55 -28.97
N ARG A 596 -12.75 -77.37 -29.34
CA ARG A 596 -12.06 -78.20 -30.33
C ARG A 596 -11.94 -79.64 -29.84
N GLU A 597 -12.24 -80.58 -30.72
CA GLU A 597 -12.07 -82.03 -30.52
C GLU A 597 -10.62 -82.41 -30.15
N PRO A 598 -10.42 -83.53 -29.43
CA PRO A 598 -9.09 -84.02 -29.07
C PRO A 598 -8.34 -84.56 -30.30
N TYR A 599 -7.08 -84.18 -30.44
CA TYR A 599 -6.16 -84.74 -31.44
C TYR A 599 -5.94 -86.25 -31.23
N PRO A 600 -5.94 -87.08 -32.29
CA PRO A 600 -5.61 -88.49 -32.18
C PRO A 600 -4.10 -88.69 -31.93
N GLN A 601 -3.78 -89.61 -31.03
CA GLN A 601 -2.41 -90.02 -30.75
C GLN A 601 -1.79 -90.77 -31.93
N PRO A 602 -0.50 -90.56 -32.26
CA PRO A 602 0.21 -91.41 -33.18
C PRO A 602 0.69 -92.69 -32.47
N THR A 603 0.27 -93.83 -33.02
CA THR A 603 0.80 -95.16 -32.71
C THR A 603 2.10 -95.43 -33.45
N ARG A 604 3.11 -95.87 -32.66
CA ARG A 604 4.41 -96.48 -32.95
C ARG A 604 5.46 -95.69 -33.72
#